data_AF-A0A937VCH5-F1
#
_entry.id   AF-A0A937VCH5-F1
#
_cell.length_a   1.000
_cell.length_b   1.000
_cell.length_c   1.000
_cell.angle_alpha   90.00
_cell.angle_beta   90.00
_cell.angle_gamma   90.00
#
_symmetry.space_group_name_H-M   'P 1'
#
loop_
_entity.id
_entity.type
_entity.pdbx_description
1 polymer ?
#
loop_
_entity_poly.entity_id
_entity_poly.type
_entity_poly.pdbx_seq_one_letter_code
_entity_poly.pdbx_strand_id
1 'polypeptide(L)'
;MLPGRTAGSVTPRKFITIFVATVLAYLLLSNAWSNLVQPAVRLSEEKWRLQAAITRLEGEQQKLLALIAYQKTTAYVVETARQVLLMAWPGERIIVPLPPAESPPEQKTPSDDSQTQPPSLWQQFQNWLFGGP
;
A
#
# COMPACT_ATOMS: atom_id res chain seq x y z
N MET A 1 10.93 -0.32 -81.37
CA MET A 1 10.38 -1.65 -81.09
C MET A 1 10.73 -2.03 -79.66
N LEU A 2 9.74 -2.09 -78.75
CA LEU A 2 9.91 -2.57 -77.38
C LEU A 2 8.89 -3.71 -77.17
N PRO A 3 9.32 -4.95 -76.87
CA PRO A 3 8.39 -6.04 -76.62
C PRO A 3 7.69 -5.88 -75.27
N GLY A 4 6.39 -6.13 -75.29
CA GLY A 4 5.47 -6.00 -74.16
C GLY A 4 5.82 -6.92 -72.99
N ARG A 5 5.75 -6.34 -71.80
CA ARG A 5 5.85 -7.03 -70.51
C ARG A 5 4.58 -7.88 -70.31
N THR A 6 4.68 -9.19 -70.47
CA THR A 6 3.60 -10.12 -70.11
C THR A 6 3.48 -10.16 -68.59
N ALA A 7 2.46 -9.50 -68.05
CA ALA A 7 2.05 -9.69 -66.67
C ALA A 7 1.54 -11.13 -66.51
N GLY A 8 2.33 -11.97 -65.83
CA GLY A 8 1.91 -13.33 -65.51
C GLY A 8 0.63 -13.30 -64.68
N SER A 9 -0.48 -13.77 -65.25
CA SER A 9 -1.74 -13.90 -64.54
C SER A 9 -1.58 -14.96 -63.45
N VAL A 10 -1.52 -14.51 -62.21
CA VAL A 10 -1.44 -15.41 -61.06
C VAL A 10 -2.71 -16.24 -61.04
N THR A 11 -2.58 -17.55 -61.28
CA THR A 11 -3.72 -18.48 -61.32
C THR A 11 -4.49 -18.37 -60.00
N PRO A 12 -5.83 -18.20 -60.00
CA PRO A 12 -6.62 -17.95 -58.79
C PRO A 12 -6.44 -19.04 -57.72
N ARG A 13 -6.15 -20.28 -58.13
CA ARG A 13 -5.78 -21.39 -57.23
C ARG A 13 -4.53 -21.11 -56.40
N LYS A 14 -3.49 -20.49 -56.98
CA LYS A 14 -2.23 -20.12 -56.29
C LYS A 14 -2.47 -19.02 -55.27
N PHE A 15 -3.34 -18.06 -55.59
CA PHE A 15 -3.73 -17.01 -54.66
C PHE A 15 -4.46 -17.57 -53.44
N ILE A 16 -5.41 -18.49 -53.66
CA ILE A 16 -6.13 -19.18 -52.57
C ILE A 16 -5.17 -19.99 -51.71
N THR A 17 -4.20 -20.70 -52.30
CA THR A 17 -3.23 -21.48 -51.51
C THR A 17 -2.33 -20.60 -50.65
N ILE A 18 -1.83 -19.49 -51.22
CA ILE A 18 -1.00 -18.53 -50.46
C ILE A 18 -1.82 -17.90 -49.33
N PHE A 19 -3.07 -17.51 -49.60
CA PHE A 19 -3.96 -16.95 -48.59
C PHE A 19 -4.22 -17.95 -47.45
N VAL A 20 -4.59 -19.18 -47.78
CA VAL A 20 -4.83 -20.24 -46.80
C VAL A 20 -3.57 -20.57 -45.99
N ALA A 21 -2.41 -20.66 -46.64
CA ALA A 21 -1.14 -20.89 -45.94
C ALA A 21 -0.79 -19.74 -44.98
N THR A 22 -1.07 -18.49 -45.37
CA THR A 22 -0.82 -17.31 -44.53
C THR A 22 -1.74 -17.29 -43.32
N VAL A 23 -3.03 -17.60 -43.50
CA VAL A 23 -4.00 -17.69 -42.40
C VAL A 23 -3.64 -18.83 -41.44
N LEU A 24 -3.25 -20.00 -41.96
CA LEU A 24 -2.78 -21.13 -41.14
C LEU A 24 -1.52 -20.77 -40.34
N ALA A 25 -0.54 -20.13 -40.98
CA ALA A 25 0.68 -19.69 -40.32
C ALA A 25 0.37 -18.70 -39.18
N TYR A 26 -0.53 -17.75 -39.42
CA TYR A 26 -0.97 -16.79 -38.41
C TYR A 26 -1.65 -17.48 -37.22
N LEU A 27 -2.55 -18.43 -37.48
CA LEU A 27 -3.30 -19.17 -36.45
C LEU A 27 -2.40 -20.06 -35.59
N LEU A 28 -1.39 -20.68 -36.21
CA LEU A 28 -0.38 -21.48 -35.51
C LEU A 28 0.51 -20.59 -34.64
N LEU A 29 0.95 -19.43 -35.14
CA LEU A 29 1.75 -18.48 -34.37
C LEU A 29 0.95 -17.92 -33.18
N SER A 30 -0.33 -17.55 -33.38
CA SER A 30 -1.14 -16.98 -32.31
C SER A 30 -1.39 -17.98 -31.18
N ASN A 31 -1.65 -19.25 -31.52
CA ASN A 31 -1.89 -20.30 -30.53
C ASN A 31 -0.59 -20.74 -29.83
N ALA A 32 0.53 -20.77 -30.55
CA ALA A 32 1.84 -21.02 -29.94
C ALA A 32 2.20 -19.90 -28.95
N TRP A 33 1.93 -18.64 -29.30
CA TRP A 33 2.22 -17.50 -28.44
C TRP A 33 1.40 -17.53 -27.14
N SER A 34 0.11 -17.85 -27.21
CA SER A 34 -0.73 -17.96 -26.01
C SER A 34 -0.27 -19.08 -25.08
N ASN A 35 0.11 -20.23 -25.63
CA ASN A 35 0.41 -21.42 -24.83
C ASN A 35 1.84 -21.44 -24.27
N LEU A 36 2.80 -20.79 -24.92
CA LEU A 36 4.21 -20.79 -24.49
C LEU A 36 4.59 -19.53 -23.69
N VAL A 37 4.10 -18.35 -24.09
CA VAL A 37 4.57 -17.08 -23.52
C VAL A 37 3.81 -16.72 -22.24
N GLN A 38 2.49 -16.92 -22.19
CA GLN A 38 1.71 -16.57 -21.01
C GLN A 38 2.13 -17.31 -19.73
N PRO A 39 2.35 -18.64 -19.72
CA PRO A 39 2.79 -19.33 -18.51
C PRO A 39 4.20 -18.93 -18.10
N ALA A 40 5.11 -18.66 -19.05
CA ALA A 40 6.46 -18.20 -18.75
C ALA A 40 6.48 -16.81 -18.09
N VAL A 41 5.65 -15.88 -18.58
CA VAL A 41 5.52 -14.54 -18.00
C VAL A 41 4.95 -14.61 -16.58
N ARG A 42 3.86 -15.35 -16.36
CA ARG A 42 3.28 -15.50 -15.02
C ARG A 42 4.25 -16.12 -14.02
N LEU A 43 4.99 -17.15 -14.44
CA LEU A 43 5.99 -17.80 -13.60
C LEU A 43 7.16 -16.85 -13.27
N SER A 44 7.53 -15.96 -14.20
CA SER A 44 8.56 -14.95 -13.96
C SER A 44 8.11 -13.87 -12.98
N GLU A 45 6.84 -13.43 -13.07
CA GLU A 45 6.26 -12.47 -12.14
C GLU A 45 6.17 -13.03 -10.72
N GLU A 46 5.72 -14.28 -10.58
CA GLU A 46 5.66 -14.96 -9.28
C GLU A 46 7.04 -15.12 -8.66
N LYS A 47 8.04 -15.52 -9.45
CA LYS A 47 9.45 -15.58 -9.00
C LYS A 47 9.94 -14.23 -8.52
N TRP A 48 9.67 -13.16 -9.29
CA TRP A 48 10.09 -11.82 -8.91
C TRP A 48 9.42 -11.34 -7.61
N ARG A 49 8.12 -11.60 -7.45
CA ARG A 49 7.38 -11.29 -6.22
C ARG A 49 7.94 -12.04 -5.01
N LEU A 50 8.23 -13.33 -5.14
CA LEU A 50 8.83 -14.13 -4.07
C LEU A 50 10.21 -13.61 -3.71
N GLN A 51 11.05 -13.32 -4.70
CA GLN A 51 12.39 -12.80 -4.47
C GLN A 51 12.38 -11.45 -3.75
N ALA A 52 11.46 -10.56 -4.13
CA ALA A 52 11.25 -9.28 -3.45
C ALA A 52 10.80 -9.46 -2.00
N ALA A 53 9.89 -10.42 -1.75
CA ALA A 53 9.44 -10.74 -0.39
C ALA A 53 10.58 -11.28 0.48
N ILE A 54 11.40 -12.21 -0.04
CA ILE A 54 12.58 -12.74 0.67
C ILE A 54 13.53 -11.61 1.03
N THR A 55 13.90 -10.77 0.05
CA THR A 55 14.82 -9.65 0.27
C THR A 55 14.31 -8.68 1.34
N ARG A 56 12.99 -8.41 1.33
CA ARG A 56 12.36 -7.57 2.36
C ARG A 56 12.44 -8.22 3.74
N LEU A 57 12.07 -9.49 3.85
CA LEU A 57 12.05 -10.22 5.12
C LEU A 57 13.46 -10.35 5.71
N GLU A 58 14.47 -10.63 4.88
CA GLU A 58 15.88 -10.67 5.31
C GLU A 58 16.34 -9.30 5.81
N GLY A 59 15.96 -8.21 5.12
CA GLY A 59 16.24 -6.86 5.55
C GLY A 59 15.56 -6.50 6.89
N GLU A 60 14.31 -6.91 7.08
CA GLU A 60 13.60 -6.74 8.36
C GLU A 60 14.25 -7.56 9.47
N GLN A 61 14.62 -8.82 9.20
CA GLN A 61 15.32 -9.68 10.14
C GLN A 61 16.66 -9.07 10.59
N GLN A 62 17.47 -8.57 9.66
CA GLN A 62 18.74 -7.92 9.99
C GLN A 62 18.54 -6.67 10.86
N LYS A 63 17.53 -5.85 10.56
CA LYS A 63 17.17 -4.69 11.39
C LYS A 63 16.77 -5.11 12.80
N LEU A 64 15.94 -6.14 12.94
CA LEU A 64 15.53 -6.65 14.25
C LEU A 64 16.73 -7.20 15.03
N LEU A 65 17.62 -7.95 14.37
CA LEU A 65 18.84 -8.45 15.00
C LEU A 65 19.75 -7.31 15.45
N ALA A 66 19.90 -6.26 14.64
CA ALA A 66 20.66 -5.07 15.02
C ALA A 66 20.02 -4.35 16.22
N LEU A 67 18.68 -4.27 16.28
CA LEU A 67 17.97 -3.68 17.41
C LEU A 67 18.16 -4.50 18.69
N ILE A 68 18.04 -5.83 18.60
CA ILE A 68 18.30 -6.74 19.73
C ILE A 68 19.74 -6.61 20.21
N ALA A 69 20.71 -6.50 19.29
CA ALA A 69 22.10 -6.28 19.63
C ALA A 69 22.30 -4.93 20.33
N TYR A 70 21.68 -3.87 19.80
CA TYR A 70 21.73 -2.53 20.38
C TYR A 70 21.17 -2.49 21.81
N GLN A 71 20.04 -3.17 22.07
CA GLN A 71 19.45 -3.25 23.42
C GLN A 71 20.38 -3.89 24.46
N LYS A 72 21.33 -4.73 24.03
CA LYS A 72 22.33 -5.34 24.92
C LYS A 72 23.53 -4.43 25.21
N THR A 73 23.60 -3.24 24.59
CA THR A 73 24.71 -2.31 24.77
C THR A 73 24.52 -1.45 26.02
N THR A 74 25.64 -0.98 26.59
CA THR A 74 25.64 0.00 27.69
C THR A 74 25.03 1.33 27.27
N ALA A 75 25.19 1.72 26.00
CA ALA A 75 24.58 2.92 25.44
C ALA A 75 23.06 2.89 25.60
N TYR A 76 22.40 1.77 25.25
CA TYR A 76 20.97 1.61 25.43
C TYR A 76 20.53 1.68 26.91
N VAL A 77 21.31 1.12 27.82
CA VAL A 77 21.04 1.19 29.26
C VAL A 77 21.07 2.65 29.75
N VAL A 78 22.09 3.41 29.33
CA VAL A 78 22.23 4.83 29.70
C VAL A 78 21.11 5.68 29.08
N GLU A 79 20.79 5.45 27.82
CA GLU A 79 19.69 6.12 27.11
C GLU A 79 18.36 5.89 27.84
N THR A 80 18.07 4.62 28.16
CA THR A 80 16.84 4.22 28.86
C THR A 80 16.79 4.79 30.27
N ALA A 81 17.91 4.77 31.00
CA ALA A 81 18.01 5.36 32.32
C ALA A 81 17.69 6.86 32.30
N ARG A 82 18.23 7.60 31.31
CA ARG A 82 18.02 9.05 31.19
C ARG A 82 16.61 9.40 30.68
N GLN A 83 16.14 8.75 29.63
CA GLN A 83 14.90 9.15 28.94
C GLN A 83 13.64 8.54 29.52
N VAL A 84 13.70 7.27 29.94
CA VAL A 84 12.51 6.54 30.43
C VAL A 84 12.42 6.61 31.95
N LEU A 85 13.55 6.38 32.63
CA LEU A 85 13.58 6.36 34.10
C LEU A 85 13.90 7.74 34.70
N LEU A 86 14.20 8.75 33.87
CA LEU A 86 14.58 10.11 34.30
C LEU A 86 15.71 10.09 35.34
N MET A 87 16.58 9.09 35.29
CA MET A 87 17.74 8.95 36.16
C MET A 87 18.90 9.79 35.64
N ALA A 88 19.56 10.50 36.56
CA ALA A 88 20.75 11.27 36.29
C ALA A 88 21.95 10.71 37.04
N TRP A 89 23.15 11.03 36.58
CA TRP A 89 24.37 10.60 37.26
C TRP A 89 24.49 11.27 38.63
N PRO A 90 25.20 10.64 39.60
CA PRO A 90 25.49 11.29 40.87
C PRO A 90 26.17 12.66 40.65
N GLY A 91 25.51 13.74 41.08
CA GLY A 91 25.98 15.12 40.92
C GLY A 91 25.41 15.89 39.71
N GLU A 92 24.62 15.24 38.84
CA GLU A 92 23.95 15.87 37.70
C GLU A 92 22.59 16.45 38.14
N ARG A 93 22.24 17.67 37.70
CA ARG A 93 20.98 18.34 38.06
C ARG A 93 19.91 18.09 37.00
N ILE A 94 18.81 17.45 37.37
CA ILE A 94 17.64 17.24 36.50
C ILE A 94 16.82 18.53 36.49
N ILE A 95 16.61 19.10 35.30
CA ILE A 95 15.70 20.23 35.11
C ILE A 95 14.38 19.67 34.57
N VAL A 96 13.33 19.72 35.38
CA VAL A 96 11.97 19.41 34.94
C VAL A 96 11.30 20.74 34.58
N PRO A 97 11.04 21.03 33.29
CA PRO A 97 10.30 22.22 32.93
C PRO A 97 8.87 22.09 33.44
N LEU A 98 8.48 22.98 34.34
CA LEU A 98 7.08 23.14 34.70
C LEU A 98 6.38 23.82 33.52
N PRO A 99 5.17 23.38 33.14
CA PRO A 99 4.38 24.15 32.20
C PRO A 99 4.21 25.57 32.76
N PRO A 100 4.17 26.60 31.90
CA PRO A 100 3.86 27.95 32.35
C PRO A 100 2.54 27.85 33.14
N ALA A 101 2.52 28.45 34.34
CA ALA A 101 1.30 28.52 35.12
C ALA A 101 0.22 29.13 34.23
N GLU A 102 -0.72 28.31 33.76
CA GLU A 102 -1.93 28.84 33.15
C GLU A 102 -2.53 29.75 34.21
N SER A 103 -2.78 31.00 33.82
CA SER A 103 -3.57 31.93 34.63
C SER A 103 -4.77 31.14 35.17
N PRO A 104 -5.14 31.29 36.46
CA PRO A 104 -6.30 30.61 37.02
C PRO A 104 -7.44 30.74 36.01
N PRO A 105 -8.10 29.63 35.62
CA PRO A 105 -9.15 29.70 34.62
C PRO A 105 -10.09 30.79 35.09
N GLU A 106 -10.18 31.86 34.30
CA GLU A 106 -11.07 32.97 34.57
C GLU A 106 -12.43 32.32 34.76
N GLN A 107 -12.95 32.40 35.97
CA GLN A 107 -14.14 31.69 36.37
C GLN A 107 -15.28 32.28 35.54
N LYS A 108 -15.47 31.72 34.34
CA LYS A 108 -16.58 32.03 33.46
C LYS A 108 -17.81 31.78 34.30
N THR A 109 -18.42 32.88 34.74
CA THR A 109 -19.76 32.86 35.27
C THR A 109 -20.58 32.10 34.22
N PRO A 110 -21.25 30.99 34.57
CA PRO A 110 -22.01 30.26 33.59
C PRO A 110 -23.03 31.25 33.02
N SER A 111 -22.84 31.63 31.76
CA SER A 111 -23.89 32.24 30.97
C SER A 111 -24.88 31.10 30.76
N ASP A 112 -26.00 31.23 31.43
CA ASP A 112 -27.14 30.33 31.32
C ASP A 112 -27.70 30.46 29.91
N ASP A 113 -27.09 29.77 28.94
CA ASP A 113 -27.62 29.63 27.60
C ASP A 113 -27.27 28.24 27.09
N SER A 114 -28.33 27.47 26.83
CA SER A 114 -28.36 26.11 26.26
C SER A 114 -28.23 24.96 27.26
N GLN A 115 -29.15 24.93 28.23
CA GLN A 115 -29.62 23.67 28.81
C GLN A 115 -30.25 22.85 27.66
N THR A 116 -29.50 21.91 27.08
CA THR A 116 -30.07 20.90 26.18
C THR A 116 -30.86 19.94 27.06
N GLN A 117 -32.13 20.27 27.27
CA GLN A 117 -33.06 19.43 28.00
C GLN A 117 -33.21 18.11 27.21
N PRO A 118 -33.00 16.94 27.83
CA PRO A 118 -33.15 15.67 27.12
C PRO A 118 -34.57 15.57 26.55
N PRO A 119 -34.75 15.01 25.34
CA PRO A 119 -36.07 14.93 24.71
C PRO A 119 -37.02 14.18 25.65
N SER A 120 -38.20 14.75 25.84
CA SER A 120 -39.23 14.13 26.68
C SER A 120 -39.57 12.73 26.15
N LEU A 121 -39.96 11.81 27.06
CA LEU A 121 -40.33 10.43 26.70
C LEU A 121 -41.39 10.36 25.58
N TRP A 122 -42.28 11.35 25.53
CA TRP A 122 -43.30 11.47 24.49
C TRP A 122 -42.69 11.75 23.10
N GLN A 123 -41.68 12.62 23.02
CA GLN A 123 -40.97 12.88 21.77
C GLN A 123 -40.17 11.67 21.30
N GLN A 124 -39.60 10.90 22.24
CA GLN A 124 -38.92 9.64 21.91
C GLN A 124 -39.89 8.60 21.33
N PHE A 125 -41.08 8.47 21.92
CA PHE A 125 -42.14 7.58 21.41
C PHE A 125 -42.60 7.98 20.00
N GLN A 126 -42.82 9.27 19.76
CA GLN A 126 -43.22 9.75 18.42
C GLN A 126 -42.18 9.43 17.35
N ASN A 127 -40.88 9.60 17.65
CA ASN A 127 -39.80 9.30 16.71
C ASN A 127 -39.73 7.81 16.37
N TRP A 128 -40.07 6.92 17.30
CA TRP A 128 -40.16 5.49 17.04
C TRP A 128 -41.33 5.13 16.12
N LEU A 129 -42.48 5.80 16.31
CA LEU A 129 -43.73 5.45 15.63
C LEU A 129 -43.79 5.97 14.19
N PHE A 130 -43.16 7.10 13.90
CA PHE A 130 -43.21 7.74 12.59
C PHE A 130 -41.86 7.78 11.84
N GLY A 131 -40.79 7.26 12.46
CA GLY A 131 -39.43 7.40 11.93
C GLY A 131 -39.01 8.87 11.94
N GLY A 132 -38.34 9.30 13.00
CA GLY A 132 -37.71 10.63 13.03
C GLY A 132 -36.74 10.80 11.84
N PRO A 133 -36.45 12.06 11.43
CA PRO A 133 -35.58 12.33 10.29
C PRO A 133 -34.23 11.59 10.37
#